data_AF-A0A534L4H5-F1
#
_entry.id   AF-A0A534L4H5-F1
#
_cell.length_a   1.000
_cell.length_b   1.000
_cell.length_c   1.000
_cell.angle_alpha   90.00
_cell.angle_beta   90.00
_cell.angle_gamma   90.00
#
_symmetry.space_group_name_H-M   'P 1'
#
loop_
_entity.id
_entity.type
_entity.pdbx_description
1 polymer ?
#
loop_
_entity_poly.entity_id
_entity_poly.type
_entity_poly.pdbx_seq_one_letter_code
_entity_poly.pdbx_strand_id
1 'polypeptide(L)'
;MAQRALTPSKAAYCSECGAETPPDAASCARCGEPFEGSMQAVLCPICNSINPASATECLNCNAKFPEPGFDEVPTPPNQESPEEVYLRRILQLSREKARSRGAPGGGPGAEPASSLEADRTEGEMEESLWKLAEPFDRMLERRKQRLEQMEALIERAQARIKALEGSEDPDQLREREELKRQIETLLLEKEDILKLEEGLVDMETTYRNILRMQKEELKARESSLRGRISAFRHELESREKAFGQLKERESDFVRREDEFRTVMNRVHEREREIEKREELMREKARLLDERHHALSEAEVDLERRRWDLEQKSTAARAASKDEPTPVTIKSDQELGALQARMIQLEEQMERLMEERNQLMEQQKELLNLKGELKVVMKDIDELLGDLPKDKIRKFAKSERFALYEKLLEQLQLL
;
A
#
# COMPACT_ATOMS: atom_id res chain seq x y z
N MET A 1 -15.96 17.34 -32.80
CA MET A 1 -16.08 15.86 -32.92
C MET A 1 -14.92 15.26 -32.16
N ALA A 2 -15.17 14.74 -30.97
CA ALA A 2 -14.10 14.24 -30.11
C ALA A 2 -13.78 12.77 -30.45
N GLN A 3 -12.52 12.38 -30.31
CA GLN A 3 -12.10 10.97 -30.28
C GLN A 3 -11.87 10.49 -28.85
N ARG A 4 -12.05 9.19 -28.60
CA ARG A 4 -11.74 8.55 -27.32
C ARG A 4 -10.24 8.22 -27.26
N ALA A 5 -9.50 8.96 -26.44
CA ALA A 5 -8.06 8.80 -26.26
C ALA A 5 -7.78 7.68 -25.25
N LEU A 6 -7.24 6.55 -25.73
CA LEU A 6 -6.92 5.36 -24.95
C LEU A 6 -5.45 5.35 -24.57
N THR A 7 -5.18 5.36 -23.27
CA THR A 7 -3.82 5.23 -22.73
C THR A 7 -3.35 3.79 -22.67
N PRO A 8 -2.02 3.52 -22.58
CA PRO A 8 -1.49 2.16 -22.44
C PRO A 8 -2.03 1.39 -21.23
N SER A 9 -2.44 2.10 -20.17
CA SER A 9 -3.09 1.54 -18.97
C SER A 9 -4.58 1.23 -19.15
N LYS A 10 -5.13 1.42 -20.36
CA LYS A 10 -6.55 1.27 -20.72
C LYS A 10 -7.50 2.31 -20.09
N ALA A 11 -6.97 3.41 -19.54
CA ALA A 11 -7.80 4.55 -19.18
C ALA A 11 -8.19 5.35 -20.45
N ALA A 12 -9.45 5.78 -20.51
CA ALA A 12 -10.02 6.49 -21.65
C ALA A 12 -10.28 7.96 -21.29
N TYR A 13 -9.91 8.86 -22.20
CA TYR A 13 -10.07 10.29 -22.03
C TYR A 13 -10.68 10.95 -23.26
N CYS A 14 -11.26 12.13 -23.10
CA CYS A 14 -11.71 12.96 -24.21
C CYS A 14 -10.52 13.70 -24.84
N SER A 15 -10.28 13.47 -26.13
CA SER A 15 -9.20 14.14 -26.89
C SER A 15 -9.33 15.68 -26.94
N GLU A 16 -10.55 16.21 -26.86
CA GLU A 16 -10.80 17.66 -26.93
C GLU A 16 -10.58 18.36 -25.59
N CYS A 17 -11.20 17.85 -24.51
CA CYS A 17 -11.22 18.57 -23.22
C CYS A 17 -10.37 17.92 -22.12
N GLY A 18 -9.70 16.80 -22.39
CA GLY A 18 -8.83 16.15 -21.42
C GLY A 18 -9.55 15.37 -20.31
N ALA A 19 -10.89 15.33 -20.31
CA ALA A 19 -11.65 14.71 -19.23
C ALA A 19 -11.56 13.18 -19.27
N GLU A 20 -11.46 12.55 -18.10
CA GLU A 20 -11.60 11.10 -17.97
C GLU A 20 -13.01 10.67 -18.34
N THR A 21 -13.10 9.61 -19.13
CA THR A 21 -14.36 9.15 -19.73
C THR A 21 -14.48 7.63 -19.59
N PRO A 22 -15.68 7.10 -19.32
CA PRO A 22 -15.92 5.65 -19.35
C PRO A 22 -15.58 5.08 -20.74
N PRO A 23 -15.06 3.84 -20.82
CA PRO A 23 -14.68 3.22 -22.10
C PRO A 23 -15.86 3.01 -23.04
N ASP A 24 -17.10 2.97 -22.53
CA ASP A 24 -18.33 2.72 -23.30
C ASP A 24 -19.20 3.98 -23.52
N ALA A 25 -18.74 5.16 -23.09
CA ALA A 25 -19.52 6.39 -23.20
C ALA A 25 -19.71 6.83 -24.66
N ALA A 26 -20.93 7.23 -25.05
CA ALA A 26 -21.22 7.73 -26.40
C ALA A 26 -20.77 9.18 -26.63
N SER A 27 -20.72 10.00 -25.57
CA SER A 27 -20.29 11.40 -25.59
C SER A 27 -19.52 11.76 -24.33
N CYS A 28 -18.76 12.86 -24.39
CA CYS A 28 -18.02 13.35 -23.24
C CYS A 28 -18.95 14.01 -22.22
N ALA A 29 -18.94 13.55 -20.98
CA ALA A 29 -19.74 14.14 -19.90
C ALA A 29 -19.35 15.60 -19.55
N ARG A 30 -18.15 16.04 -19.95
CA ARG A 30 -17.64 17.39 -19.63
C ARG A 30 -17.87 18.40 -20.74
N CYS A 31 -17.56 18.06 -22.00
CA CYS A 31 -17.71 18.99 -23.12
C CYS A 31 -18.94 18.70 -24.01
N GLY A 32 -19.67 17.61 -23.78
CA GLY A 32 -20.87 17.26 -24.55
C GLY A 32 -20.63 16.69 -25.94
N GLU A 33 -19.39 16.72 -26.45
CA GLU A 33 -19.05 16.23 -27.78
C GLU A 33 -19.25 14.70 -27.91
N PRO A 34 -19.90 14.23 -28.99
CA PRO A 34 -19.99 12.79 -29.27
C PRO A 34 -18.62 12.21 -29.63
N PHE A 35 -18.40 10.96 -29.25
CA PHE A 35 -17.16 10.24 -29.55
C PHE A 35 -17.24 9.51 -30.89
N GLU A 36 -16.41 9.94 -31.84
CA GLU A 36 -16.22 9.25 -33.13
C GLU A 36 -14.91 8.46 -33.12
N GLY A 37 -15.02 7.19 -32.72
CA GLY A 37 -13.89 6.26 -32.70
C GLY A 37 -12.92 6.48 -31.53
N SER A 38 -11.78 5.79 -31.59
CA SER A 38 -10.74 5.80 -30.56
C SER A 38 -9.35 6.03 -31.17
N MET A 39 -8.49 6.71 -30.43
CA MET A 39 -7.08 6.93 -30.76
C MET A 39 -6.20 6.46 -29.61
N GLN A 40 -5.01 5.94 -29.92
CA GLN A 40 -4.02 5.68 -28.87
C GLN A 40 -3.36 7.00 -28.43
N ALA A 41 -3.28 7.20 -27.13
CA ALA A 41 -2.79 8.43 -26.55
C ALA A 41 -1.84 8.17 -25.38
N VAL A 42 -0.97 9.13 -25.09
CA VAL A 42 -0.07 9.15 -23.95
C VAL A 42 -0.29 10.45 -23.19
N LEU A 43 -0.29 10.37 -21.86
CA LEU A 43 -0.36 11.55 -21.00
C LEU A 43 1.04 12.14 -20.83
N CYS A 44 1.14 13.46 -20.97
CA CYS A 44 2.38 14.15 -20.69
C CYS A 44 2.72 14.03 -19.18
N PRO A 45 3.89 13.52 -18.78
CA PRO A 45 4.25 13.41 -17.37
C PRO A 45 4.45 14.76 -16.67
N ILE A 46 4.62 15.84 -17.45
CA ILE A 46 4.87 17.19 -16.92
C ILE A 46 3.57 17.97 -16.74
N CYS A 47 2.72 18.02 -17.77
CA CYS A 47 1.51 18.85 -17.77
C CYS A 47 0.20 18.05 -17.82
N ASN A 48 0.29 16.72 -17.85
CA ASN A 48 -0.84 15.79 -17.92
C ASN A 48 -1.78 16.00 -19.13
N SER A 49 -1.30 16.65 -20.20
CA SER A 49 -2.06 16.78 -21.43
C SER A 49 -2.07 15.47 -22.21
N ILE A 50 -3.18 15.21 -22.92
CA ILE A 50 -3.33 14.07 -23.81
C ILE A 50 -2.60 14.38 -25.11
N ASN A 51 -1.75 13.45 -25.55
CA ASN A 51 -1.05 13.52 -26.82
C ASN A 51 -1.24 12.21 -27.58
N PRO A 52 -1.23 12.20 -28.92
CA PRO A 52 -1.25 10.96 -29.68
C PRO A 52 -0.02 10.11 -29.32
N ALA A 53 -0.15 8.78 -29.33
CA ALA A 53 0.95 7.88 -28.97
C ALA A 53 2.17 7.99 -29.90
N SER A 54 1.99 8.54 -31.11
CA SER A 54 3.07 8.85 -32.06
C SER A 54 3.73 10.22 -31.84
N ALA A 55 3.27 11.01 -30.85
CA ALA A 55 3.87 12.30 -30.56
C ALA A 55 5.28 12.13 -29.97
N THR A 56 6.26 12.78 -30.58
CA THR A 56 7.63 12.89 -30.04
C THR A 56 7.76 14.03 -29.01
N GLU A 57 6.84 14.99 -29.04
CA GLU A 57 6.79 16.14 -28.14
C GLU A 57 5.36 16.42 -27.69
N CYS A 58 5.21 16.93 -26.47
CA CYS A 58 3.92 17.30 -25.93
C CYS A 58 3.37 18.56 -26.61
N LEU A 59 2.16 18.49 -27.17
CA LEU A 59 1.48 19.59 -27.85
C LEU A 59 1.19 20.80 -26.94
N ASN A 60 1.07 20.58 -25.62
CA ASN A 60 0.78 21.64 -24.65
C ASN A 60 2.03 22.31 -24.03
N CYS A 61 3.09 21.54 -23.73
CA CYS A 61 4.26 22.06 -23.00
C CYS A 61 5.60 21.81 -23.70
N ASN A 62 5.59 21.25 -24.91
CA ASN A 62 6.76 20.92 -25.74
C ASN A 62 7.80 20.01 -25.07
N ALA A 63 7.41 19.28 -24.01
CA ALA A 63 8.25 18.26 -23.40
C ALA A 63 8.45 17.08 -24.36
N LYS A 64 9.71 16.65 -24.53
CA LYS A 64 10.04 15.50 -25.38
C LYS A 64 9.62 14.19 -24.72
N PHE A 65 8.94 13.35 -25.48
CA PHE A 65 8.64 11.98 -25.08
C PHE A 65 9.86 11.08 -25.36
N PRO A 66 10.20 10.15 -24.46
CA PRO A 66 11.25 9.17 -24.74
C PRO A 66 10.86 8.31 -25.93
N GLU A 67 11.75 8.19 -26.92
CA GLU A 67 11.49 7.41 -28.12
C GLU A 67 11.24 5.93 -27.77
N PRO A 68 10.26 5.27 -28.40
CA PRO A 68 10.05 3.83 -28.24
C PRO A 68 11.11 3.09 -29.07
N GLY A 69 12.32 2.99 -28.52
CA GLY A 69 13.45 2.26 -29.09
C GLY A 69 13.89 1.13 -28.16
N PHE A 70 13.84 -0.08 -28.71
CA PHE A 70 14.27 -1.34 -28.13
C PHE A 70 15.68 -1.29 -27.51
N ASP A 71 15.83 -1.83 -26.31
CA ASP A 71 17.01 -2.59 -25.91
C ASP A 71 16.64 -3.51 -24.73
N GLU A 72 16.18 -4.72 -25.09
CA GLU A 72 16.34 -5.90 -24.25
C GLU A 72 17.83 -6.21 -24.16
N VAL A 73 18.50 -5.66 -23.14
CA VAL A 73 19.81 -6.14 -22.70
C VAL A 73 19.63 -6.79 -21.33
N PRO A 74 19.99 -8.07 -21.15
CA PRO A 74 19.85 -8.74 -19.86
C PRO A 74 20.84 -8.15 -18.85
N THR A 75 20.31 -7.48 -17.82
CA THR A 75 21.12 -6.84 -16.78
C THR A 75 21.57 -7.86 -15.71
N PRO A 76 22.87 -7.91 -15.36
CA PRO A 76 23.37 -8.72 -14.25
C PRO A 76 22.97 -8.14 -12.86
N PRO A 77 23.00 -8.96 -11.79
CA PRO A 77 22.15 -8.77 -10.60
C PRO A 77 22.77 -7.86 -9.53
N ASN A 78 23.30 -6.69 -9.89
CA ASN A 78 23.77 -5.75 -8.86
C ASN A 78 23.93 -4.27 -9.29
N GLN A 79 23.04 -3.75 -10.14
CA GLN A 79 22.99 -2.31 -10.40
C GLN A 79 21.65 -1.75 -9.92
N GLU A 80 21.74 -0.87 -8.92
CA GLU A 80 20.62 -0.02 -8.47
C GLU A 80 19.98 0.62 -9.70
N SER A 81 18.65 0.54 -9.78
CA SER A 81 17.95 0.95 -11.00
C SER A 81 18.21 2.44 -11.29
N PRO A 82 18.22 2.86 -12.57
CA PRO A 82 18.36 4.28 -12.92
C PRO A 82 17.34 5.17 -12.18
N GLU A 83 16.17 4.62 -11.87
CA GLU A 83 15.13 5.25 -11.06
C GLU A 83 15.52 5.38 -9.59
N GLU A 84 16.16 4.39 -8.98
CA GLU A 84 16.67 4.47 -7.60
C GLU A 84 17.79 5.51 -7.44
N VAL A 85 18.69 5.59 -8.43
CA VAL A 85 19.75 6.61 -8.47
C VAL A 85 19.14 8.01 -8.63
N TYR A 86 18.12 8.14 -9.47
CA TYR A 86 17.39 9.39 -9.66
C TYR A 86 16.61 9.81 -8.40
N LEU A 87 15.92 8.88 -7.75
CA LEU A 87 15.19 9.12 -6.50
C LEU A 87 16.12 9.48 -5.34
N ARG A 88 17.27 8.81 -5.19
CA ARG A 88 18.31 9.20 -4.22
C ARG A 88 18.84 10.60 -4.50
N ARG A 89 19.03 10.96 -5.77
CA ARG A 89 19.52 12.29 -6.14
C ARG A 89 18.49 13.38 -5.82
N ILE A 90 17.20 13.12 -6.04
CA ILE A 90 16.12 14.03 -5.61
C ILE A 90 16.08 14.17 -4.09
N LEU A 91 16.22 13.07 -3.34
CA LEU A 91 16.24 13.08 -1.87
C LEU A 91 17.49 13.77 -1.29
N GLN A 92 18.64 13.70 -1.98
CA GLN A 92 19.83 14.46 -1.62
C GLN A 92 19.64 15.95 -1.88
N LEU A 93 19.13 16.33 -3.05
CA LEU A 93 18.87 17.73 -3.40
C LEU A 93 17.82 18.36 -2.48
N SER A 94 16.80 17.60 -2.05
CA SER A 94 15.81 18.07 -1.07
C SER A 94 16.42 18.24 0.33
N ARG A 95 17.32 17.35 0.75
CA ARG A 95 18.10 17.50 1.99
C ARG A 95 19.07 18.68 1.94
N GLU A 96 19.74 18.90 0.82
CA GLU A 96 20.64 20.04 0.62
C GLU A 96 19.87 21.36 0.60
N LYS A 97 18.70 21.39 -0.03
CA LYS A 97 17.80 22.56 -0.05
C LYS A 97 17.14 22.83 1.31
N ALA A 98 16.91 21.79 2.11
CA ALA A 98 16.48 21.93 3.51
C ALA A 98 17.61 22.44 4.40
N ARG A 99 18.86 21.97 4.19
CA ARG A 99 20.06 22.45 4.89
C ARG A 99 20.41 23.89 4.51
N SER A 100 20.24 24.29 3.24
CA SER A 100 20.47 25.66 2.79
C SER A 100 19.38 26.64 3.26
N ARG A 101 18.25 26.13 3.77
CA ARG A 101 17.14 26.92 4.32
C ARG A 101 17.10 26.96 5.85
N GLY A 102 18.04 26.34 6.55
CA GLY A 102 18.02 26.37 8.02
C GLY A 102 19.30 25.88 8.70
N ALA A 103 20.08 26.84 9.21
CA ALA A 103 20.61 26.87 10.57
C ALA A 103 21.14 28.28 10.87
N PRO A 104 20.95 28.85 12.09
CA PRO A 104 20.90 28.09 13.35
C PRO A 104 19.70 28.40 14.27
N GLY A 105 19.32 27.39 15.04
CA GLY A 105 18.70 27.55 16.36
C GLY A 105 17.18 27.54 16.43
N GLY A 106 16.60 26.39 16.80
CA GLY A 106 15.20 26.30 17.23
C GLY A 106 14.82 24.86 17.54
N GLY A 107 14.56 24.56 18.82
CA GLY A 107 14.26 23.22 19.33
C GLY A 107 12.91 22.64 18.87
N PRO A 108 12.57 21.42 19.33
CA PRO A 108 11.40 20.68 18.88
C PRO A 108 10.12 21.29 19.47
N GLY A 109 9.42 22.07 18.66
CA GLY A 109 8.14 22.67 19.05
C GLY A 109 7.59 23.72 18.08
N ALA A 110 8.03 23.74 16.82
CA ALA A 110 7.48 24.68 15.84
C ALA A 110 6.20 24.12 15.23
N GLU A 111 5.05 24.62 15.70
CA GLU A 111 3.79 24.57 14.98
C GLU A 111 3.99 25.09 13.54
N PRO A 112 3.27 24.54 12.55
CA PRO A 112 3.50 24.90 11.17
C PRO A 112 3.10 26.36 10.94
N ALA A 113 4.01 27.15 10.39
CA ALA A 113 3.87 28.55 9.98
C ALA A 113 2.80 28.81 8.88
N SER A 114 1.82 27.91 8.73
CA SER A 114 0.82 27.95 7.66
C SER A 114 -0.37 28.88 7.95
N SER A 115 -0.65 29.22 9.21
CA SER A 115 -1.77 30.11 9.55
C SER A 115 -1.41 31.58 9.31
N LEU A 116 -0.20 31.98 9.72
CA LEU A 116 0.29 33.36 9.56
C LEU A 116 0.57 33.76 8.10
N GLU A 117 0.93 32.81 7.23
CA GLU A 117 1.08 33.10 5.81
C GLU A 117 -0.26 33.14 5.06
N ALA A 118 -1.25 32.34 5.49
CA ALA A 118 -2.59 32.38 4.91
C ALA A 118 -3.28 33.74 5.15
N ASP A 119 -3.19 34.27 6.38
CA ASP A 119 -3.76 35.59 6.73
C ASP A 119 -3.10 36.74 5.96
N ARG A 120 -1.78 36.66 5.71
CA ARG A 120 -1.07 37.67 4.88
C ARG A 120 -1.52 37.62 3.42
N THR A 121 -1.69 36.43 2.85
CA THR A 121 -2.19 36.28 1.48
C THR A 121 -3.66 36.67 1.33
N GLU A 122 -4.49 36.50 2.37
CA GLU A 122 -5.88 36.97 2.36
C GLU A 122 -5.95 38.51 2.28
N GLY A 123 -5.09 39.22 3.03
CA GLY A 123 -5.00 40.68 2.98
C GLY A 123 -4.51 41.23 1.64
N GLU A 124 -3.47 40.63 1.05
CA GLU A 124 -2.92 41.03 -0.26
C GLU A 124 -3.92 40.80 -1.41
N MET A 125 -4.74 39.76 -1.30
CA MET A 125 -5.77 39.44 -2.30
C MET A 125 -7.00 40.34 -2.15
N GLU A 126 -7.41 40.71 -0.93
CA GLU A 126 -8.43 41.75 -0.72
C GLU A 126 -7.97 43.10 -1.25
N GLU A 127 -6.71 43.47 -1.05
CA GLU A 127 -6.14 44.68 -1.64
C GLU A 127 -6.16 44.64 -3.19
N SER A 128 -6.00 43.44 -3.77
CA SER A 128 -6.11 43.22 -5.22
C SER A 128 -7.54 43.32 -5.74
N LEU A 129 -8.53 42.89 -4.95
CA LEU A 129 -9.96 43.07 -5.26
C LEU A 129 -10.35 44.55 -5.23
N TRP A 130 -9.80 45.33 -4.30
CA TRP A 130 -9.97 46.79 -4.25
C TRP A 130 -9.35 47.50 -5.45
N LYS A 131 -8.16 47.07 -5.89
CA LYS A 131 -7.51 47.60 -7.11
C LYS A 131 -8.32 47.31 -8.39
N LEU A 132 -9.12 46.24 -8.40
CA LEU A 132 -9.99 45.89 -9.52
C LEU A 132 -11.24 46.79 -9.62
N ALA A 133 -11.68 47.38 -8.50
CA ALA A 133 -12.81 48.31 -8.47
C ALA A 133 -12.40 49.75 -8.85
N GLU A 134 -11.12 50.10 -8.68
CA GLU A 134 -10.59 51.44 -8.93
C GLU A 134 -10.92 52.03 -10.33
N PRO A 135 -10.94 51.25 -11.43
CA PRO A 135 -11.37 51.76 -12.74
C PRO A 135 -12.87 52.12 -12.79
N PHE A 136 -13.73 51.39 -12.07
CA PHE A 136 -15.17 51.69 -11.98
C PHE A 136 -15.38 52.98 -11.19
N ASP A 137 -14.72 53.11 -10.04
CA ASP A 137 -14.77 54.31 -9.20
C ASP A 137 -14.34 55.57 -9.97
N ARG A 138 -13.23 55.50 -10.72
CA ARG A 138 -12.77 56.60 -11.57
C ARG A 138 -13.77 56.95 -12.67
N MET A 139 -14.51 55.97 -13.18
CA MET A 139 -15.52 56.17 -14.23
C MET A 139 -16.79 56.80 -13.67
N LEU A 140 -17.21 56.39 -12.47
CA LEU A 140 -18.33 56.99 -11.74
C LEU A 140 -18.00 58.43 -11.35
N GLU A 141 -16.80 58.70 -10.83
CA GLU A 141 -16.38 60.06 -10.44
C GLU A 141 -16.36 61.02 -11.64
N ARG A 142 -15.88 60.57 -12.81
CA ARG A 142 -15.91 61.37 -14.04
C ARG A 142 -17.33 61.66 -14.52
N ARG A 143 -18.26 60.72 -14.37
CA ARG A 143 -19.66 60.94 -14.75
C ARG A 143 -20.37 61.87 -13.78
N LYS A 144 -20.11 61.73 -12.48
CA LYS A 144 -20.57 62.66 -11.45
C LYS A 144 -20.12 64.09 -11.72
N GLN A 145 -18.84 64.30 -12.05
CA GLN A 145 -18.32 65.61 -12.46
C GLN A 145 -18.99 66.15 -13.72
N ARG A 146 -19.32 65.28 -14.69
CA ARG A 146 -20.06 65.68 -15.90
C ARG A 146 -21.51 66.08 -15.58
N LEU A 147 -22.18 65.35 -14.69
CA LEU A 147 -23.52 65.68 -14.21
C LEU A 147 -23.54 67.05 -13.52
N GLU A 148 -22.58 67.31 -12.64
CA GLU A 148 -22.42 68.61 -11.96
C GLU A 148 -22.20 69.76 -12.98
N GLN A 149 -21.38 69.51 -14.02
CA GLN A 149 -21.17 70.50 -15.10
C GLN A 149 -22.45 70.76 -15.90
N MET A 150 -23.23 69.71 -16.20
CA MET A 150 -24.50 69.83 -16.92
C MET A 150 -25.55 70.56 -16.08
N GLU A 151 -25.63 70.30 -14.78
CA GLU A 151 -26.51 71.02 -13.85
C GLU A 151 -26.16 72.51 -13.82
N ALA A 152 -24.87 72.85 -13.72
CA ALA A 152 -24.43 74.25 -13.75
C ALA A 152 -24.78 74.95 -15.08
N LEU A 153 -24.73 74.25 -16.22
CA LEU A 153 -25.14 74.80 -17.51
C LEU A 153 -26.66 74.99 -17.61
N ILE A 154 -27.44 74.03 -17.10
CA ILE A 154 -28.90 74.13 -17.03
C ILE A 154 -29.31 75.31 -16.15
N GLU A 155 -28.71 75.47 -14.97
CA GLU A 155 -28.99 76.59 -14.07
C GLU A 155 -28.68 77.95 -14.71
N ARG A 156 -27.54 78.07 -15.40
CA ARG A 156 -27.19 79.31 -16.13
C ARG A 156 -28.17 79.60 -17.27
N ALA A 157 -28.55 78.59 -18.04
CA ALA A 157 -29.52 78.73 -19.13
C ALA A 157 -30.91 79.11 -18.59
N GLN A 158 -31.34 78.51 -17.48
CA GLN A 158 -32.60 78.85 -16.80
C GLN A 158 -32.58 80.29 -16.26
N ALA A 159 -31.46 80.73 -15.66
CA ALA A 159 -31.31 82.11 -15.19
C ALA A 159 -31.36 83.11 -16.35
N ARG A 160 -30.74 82.78 -17.50
CA ARG A 160 -30.80 83.59 -18.72
C ARG A 160 -32.20 83.66 -19.31
N ILE A 161 -32.92 82.54 -19.36
CA ILE A 161 -34.33 82.51 -19.80
C ILE A 161 -35.20 83.41 -18.91
N LYS A 162 -35.04 83.35 -17.58
CA LYS A 162 -35.77 84.20 -16.63
C LYS A 162 -35.47 85.69 -16.83
N ALA A 163 -34.23 86.05 -17.17
CA ALA A 163 -33.86 87.44 -17.45
C ALA A 163 -34.50 87.96 -18.76
N LEU A 164 -34.78 87.08 -19.73
CA LEU A 164 -35.39 87.41 -21.01
C LEU A 164 -36.93 87.36 -20.99
N GLU A 165 -37.55 86.99 -19.87
CA GLU A 165 -38.98 86.64 -19.78
C GLU A 165 -39.99 87.80 -19.92
N GLY A 166 -39.52 89.04 -20.09
CA GLY A 166 -40.38 90.22 -20.32
C GLY A 166 -40.01 91.03 -21.57
N SER A 167 -39.11 90.52 -22.41
CA SER A 167 -38.68 91.23 -23.62
C SER A 167 -39.51 90.83 -24.83
N GLU A 168 -39.99 91.83 -25.58
CA GLU A 168 -40.73 91.65 -26.84
C GLU A 168 -39.82 91.70 -28.08
N ASP A 169 -38.50 91.79 -27.87
CA ASP A 169 -37.50 91.83 -28.94
C ASP A 169 -37.43 90.46 -29.65
N PRO A 170 -37.67 90.38 -30.98
CA PRO A 170 -37.70 89.12 -31.73
C PRO A 170 -36.39 88.32 -31.63
N ASP A 171 -35.25 88.97 -31.47
CA ASP A 171 -33.96 88.27 -31.31
C ASP A 171 -33.83 87.61 -29.92
N GLN A 172 -34.39 88.24 -28.88
CA GLN A 172 -34.40 87.71 -27.52
C GLN A 172 -35.41 86.56 -27.36
N LEU A 173 -36.50 86.58 -28.12
CA LEU A 173 -37.43 85.45 -28.22
C LEU A 173 -36.77 84.23 -28.86
N ARG A 174 -36.00 84.41 -29.93
CA ARG A 174 -35.22 83.33 -30.56
C ARG A 174 -34.15 82.76 -29.62
N GLU A 175 -33.42 83.63 -28.92
CA GLU A 175 -32.43 83.21 -27.90
C GLU A 175 -33.10 82.35 -26.81
N ARG A 176 -34.29 82.75 -26.35
CA ARG A 176 -35.04 81.99 -25.34
C ARG A 176 -35.47 80.60 -25.84
N GLU A 177 -35.97 80.50 -27.07
CA GLU A 177 -36.36 79.21 -27.66
C GLU A 177 -35.16 78.28 -27.87
N GLU A 178 -34.03 78.83 -28.30
CA GLU A 178 -32.79 78.09 -28.46
C GLU A 178 -32.25 77.56 -27.11
N LEU A 179 -32.25 78.40 -26.07
CA LEU A 179 -31.87 77.99 -24.71
C LEU A 179 -32.79 76.89 -24.16
N LYS A 180 -34.10 76.93 -24.47
CA LYS A 180 -35.04 75.86 -24.08
C LYS A 180 -34.70 74.53 -24.77
N ARG A 181 -34.40 74.55 -26.06
CA ARG A 181 -33.95 73.34 -26.80
C ARG A 181 -32.63 72.78 -26.26
N GLN A 182 -31.69 73.67 -25.90
CA GLN A 182 -30.42 73.27 -25.30
C GLN A 182 -30.64 72.61 -23.92
N ILE A 183 -31.53 73.15 -23.08
CA ILE A 183 -31.89 72.53 -21.80
C ILE A 183 -32.52 71.14 -22.03
N GLU A 184 -33.46 71.01 -22.97
CA GLU A 184 -34.11 69.72 -23.26
C GLU A 184 -33.10 68.66 -23.70
N THR A 185 -32.13 69.04 -24.53
CA THR A 185 -31.04 68.15 -24.97
C THR A 185 -30.14 67.74 -23.80
N LEU A 186 -29.77 68.69 -22.93
CA LEU A 186 -28.97 68.41 -21.74
C LEU A 186 -29.70 67.51 -20.72
N LEU A 187 -31.03 67.62 -20.61
CA LEU A 187 -31.82 66.75 -19.73
C LEU A 187 -31.83 65.30 -20.24
N LEU A 188 -31.98 65.09 -21.55
CA LEU A 188 -31.88 63.76 -22.16
C LEU A 188 -30.49 63.14 -21.95
N GLU A 189 -29.43 63.92 -22.21
CA GLU A 189 -28.05 63.46 -21.95
C GLU A 189 -27.83 63.14 -20.46
N LYS A 190 -28.46 63.89 -19.54
CA LYS A 190 -28.38 63.65 -18.09
C LYS A 190 -29.04 62.31 -17.73
N GLU A 191 -30.22 62.05 -18.26
CA GLU A 191 -30.91 60.77 -18.05
C GLU A 191 -30.11 59.58 -18.59
N ASP A 192 -29.48 59.72 -19.75
CA ASP A 192 -28.64 58.66 -20.32
C ASP A 192 -27.39 58.40 -19.48
N ILE A 193 -26.77 59.45 -18.91
CA ILE A 193 -25.63 59.29 -17.99
C ILE A 193 -26.06 58.56 -16.71
N LEU A 194 -27.22 58.90 -16.14
CA LEU A 194 -27.74 58.25 -14.94
C LEU A 194 -28.01 56.75 -15.16
N LYS A 195 -28.62 56.37 -16.30
CA LYS A 195 -28.82 54.95 -16.64
C LYS A 195 -27.51 54.19 -16.78
N LEU A 196 -26.47 54.84 -17.31
CA LEU A 196 -25.14 54.25 -17.41
C LEU A 196 -24.45 54.11 -16.04
N GLU A 197 -24.69 55.03 -15.10
CA GLU A 197 -24.20 54.92 -13.72
C GLU A 197 -24.85 53.74 -13.00
N GLU A 198 -26.18 53.58 -13.08
CA GLU A 198 -26.89 52.42 -12.53
C GLU A 198 -26.33 51.10 -13.06
N GLY A 199 -26.17 51.00 -14.39
CA GLY A 199 -25.60 49.80 -15.02
C GLY A 199 -24.16 49.51 -14.59
N LEU A 200 -23.36 50.53 -14.27
CA LEU A 200 -21.99 50.33 -13.77
C LEU A 200 -21.95 49.85 -12.34
N VAL A 201 -22.82 50.38 -11.47
CA VAL A 201 -22.94 49.93 -10.08
C VAL A 201 -23.41 48.48 -10.03
N ASP A 202 -24.35 48.10 -10.89
CA ASP A 202 -24.83 46.72 -11.01
C ASP A 202 -23.72 45.77 -11.50
N MET A 203 -22.94 46.20 -12.49
CA MET A 203 -21.79 45.43 -12.96
C MET A 203 -20.73 45.26 -11.86
N GLU A 204 -20.37 46.33 -11.16
CA GLU A 204 -19.41 46.29 -10.05
C GLU A 204 -19.87 45.32 -8.96
N THR A 205 -21.15 45.38 -8.58
CA THR A 205 -21.76 44.48 -7.60
C THR A 205 -21.70 43.02 -8.08
N THR A 206 -22.00 42.78 -9.35
CA THR A 206 -21.93 41.44 -9.96
C THR A 206 -20.51 40.90 -9.96
N TYR A 207 -19.52 41.72 -10.34
CA TYR A 207 -18.10 41.33 -10.31
C TYR A 207 -17.62 41.02 -8.89
N ARG A 208 -17.96 41.85 -7.89
CA ARG A 208 -17.65 41.57 -6.48
C ARG A 208 -18.27 40.26 -6.01
N ASN A 209 -19.51 39.98 -6.41
CA ASN A 209 -20.19 38.74 -6.04
C ASN A 209 -19.52 37.51 -6.65
N ILE A 210 -19.15 37.57 -7.94
CA ILE A 210 -18.44 36.48 -8.62
C ILE A 210 -17.08 36.22 -7.96
N LEU A 211 -16.32 37.28 -7.69
CA LEU A 211 -15.00 37.16 -7.07
C LEU A 211 -15.08 36.57 -5.66
N ARG A 212 -16.09 36.97 -4.88
CA ARG A 212 -16.36 36.40 -3.56
C ARG A 212 -16.74 34.92 -3.63
N MET A 213 -17.63 34.52 -4.55
CA MET A 213 -17.94 33.09 -4.75
C MET A 213 -16.70 32.28 -5.15
N GLN A 214 -15.87 32.80 -6.06
CA GLN A 214 -14.63 32.13 -6.44
C GLN A 214 -13.65 31.99 -5.27
N LYS A 215 -13.55 33.01 -4.40
CA LYS A 215 -12.75 32.95 -3.17
C LYS A 215 -13.26 31.85 -2.23
N GLU A 216 -14.58 31.78 -2.01
CA GLU A 216 -15.21 30.76 -1.17
C GLU A 216 -15.02 29.35 -1.73
N GLU A 217 -15.18 29.16 -3.04
CA GLU A 217 -14.93 27.87 -3.71
C GLU A 217 -13.47 27.42 -3.59
N LEU A 218 -12.51 28.33 -3.77
CA LEU A 218 -11.09 28.04 -3.62
C LEU A 218 -10.77 27.66 -2.16
N LYS A 219 -11.30 28.39 -1.19
CA LYS A 219 -11.13 28.10 0.25
C LYS A 219 -11.75 26.75 0.64
N ALA A 220 -12.90 26.40 0.06
CA ALA A 220 -13.53 25.09 0.25
C ALA A 220 -12.68 23.95 -0.35
N ARG A 221 -12.11 24.15 -1.55
CA ARG A 221 -11.20 23.17 -2.17
C ARG A 221 -9.91 23.01 -1.38
N GLU A 222 -9.34 24.12 -0.92
CA GLU A 222 -8.12 24.11 -0.11
C GLU A 222 -8.35 23.39 1.22
N SER A 223 -9.43 23.69 1.94
CA SER A 223 -9.77 23.01 3.19
C SER A 223 -10.02 21.51 2.98
N SER A 224 -10.70 21.12 1.90
CA SER A 224 -10.86 19.71 1.51
C SER A 224 -9.52 19.02 1.22
N LEU A 225 -8.60 19.68 0.51
CA LEU A 225 -7.26 19.16 0.24
C LEU A 225 -6.44 19.03 1.52
N ARG A 226 -6.48 20.04 2.40
CA ARG A 226 -5.81 20.00 3.72
C ARG A 226 -6.35 18.84 4.57
N GLY A 227 -7.67 18.63 4.58
CA GLY A 227 -8.30 17.49 5.25
C GLY A 227 -7.80 16.15 4.72
N ARG A 228 -7.74 15.99 3.39
CA ARG A 228 -7.17 14.77 2.76
C ARG A 228 -5.70 14.57 3.10
N ILE A 229 -4.88 15.62 3.05
CA ILE A 229 -3.46 15.53 3.42
C ILE A 229 -3.30 15.13 4.89
N SER A 230 -4.13 15.68 5.78
CA SER A 230 -4.12 15.30 7.20
C SER A 230 -4.50 13.83 7.40
N ALA A 231 -5.51 13.34 6.68
CA ALA A 231 -5.91 11.93 6.71
C ALA A 231 -4.79 11.02 6.20
N PHE A 232 -4.14 11.37 5.08
CA PHE A 232 -2.98 10.63 4.56
C PHE A 232 -1.81 10.60 5.55
N ARG A 233 -1.53 11.72 6.22
CA ARG A 233 -0.48 11.76 7.26
C ARG A 233 -0.81 10.82 8.41
N HIS A 234 -2.05 10.84 8.89
CA HIS A 234 -2.49 9.96 9.97
C HIS A 234 -2.44 8.48 9.56
N GLU A 235 -2.80 8.17 8.33
CA GLU A 235 -2.69 6.81 7.79
C GLU A 235 -1.23 6.36 7.69
N LEU A 236 -0.31 7.23 7.25
CA LEU A 236 1.12 6.94 7.23
C LEU A 236 1.69 6.70 8.63
N GLU A 237 1.34 7.53 9.62
CA GLU A 237 1.74 7.33 11.02
C GLU A 237 1.19 6.01 11.58
N SER A 238 -0.05 5.66 11.24
CA SER A 238 -0.67 4.39 11.65
C SER A 238 0.06 3.19 11.03
N ARG A 239 0.40 3.27 9.73
CA ARG A 239 1.17 2.24 9.03
C ARG A 239 2.59 2.11 9.59
N GLU A 240 3.24 3.22 9.93
CA GLU A 240 4.57 3.20 10.56
C GLU A 240 4.54 2.54 11.93
N LYS A 241 3.51 2.81 12.75
CA LYS A 241 3.30 2.12 14.04
C LYS A 241 3.06 0.62 13.84
N ALA A 242 2.22 0.23 12.88
CA ALA A 242 1.96 -1.17 12.57
C ALA A 242 3.22 -1.89 12.09
N PHE A 243 4.03 -1.22 11.24
CA PHE A 243 5.32 -1.72 10.80
C PHE A 243 6.30 -1.89 11.96
N GLY A 244 6.34 -0.92 12.90
CA GLY A 244 7.13 -1.01 14.12
C GLY A 244 6.76 -2.24 14.98
N GLN A 245 5.46 -2.49 15.18
CA GLN A 245 4.97 -3.66 15.92
C GLN A 245 5.30 -4.98 15.21
N LEU A 246 5.20 -5.03 13.88
CA LEU A 246 5.59 -6.21 13.10
C LEU A 246 7.08 -6.49 13.23
N LYS A 247 7.91 -5.44 13.18
CA LYS A 247 9.36 -5.57 13.36
C LYS A 247 9.74 -6.05 14.76
N GLU A 248 9.03 -5.60 15.79
CA GLU A 248 9.21 -6.10 17.16
C GLU A 248 8.85 -7.59 17.24
N ARG A 249 7.71 -8.00 16.68
CA ARG A 249 7.32 -9.42 16.61
C ARG A 249 8.31 -10.27 15.83
N GLU A 250 8.82 -9.77 14.71
CA GLU A 250 9.85 -10.44 13.92
C GLU A 250 11.11 -10.66 14.77
N SER A 251 11.56 -9.65 15.52
CA SER A 251 12.70 -9.79 16.42
C SER A 251 12.48 -10.83 17.53
N ASP A 252 11.25 -10.92 18.05
CA ASP A 252 10.87 -11.95 19.02
C ASP A 252 10.87 -13.36 18.41
N PHE A 253 10.40 -13.50 17.17
CA PHE A 253 10.43 -14.77 16.44
C PHE A 253 11.87 -15.23 16.19
N VAL A 254 12.74 -14.33 15.73
CA VAL A 254 14.17 -14.63 15.52
C VAL A 254 14.82 -15.09 16.83
N ARG A 255 14.57 -14.40 17.94
CA ARG A 255 15.10 -14.82 19.26
C ARG A 255 14.60 -16.21 19.66
N ARG A 256 13.31 -16.50 19.46
CA ARG A 256 12.76 -17.83 19.73
C ARG A 256 13.36 -18.89 18.82
N GLU A 257 13.58 -18.58 17.54
CA GLU A 257 14.23 -19.49 16.60
C GLU A 257 15.65 -19.86 17.06
N ASP A 258 16.42 -18.86 17.52
CA ASP A 258 17.77 -19.09 18.06
C ASP A 258 17.74 -19.97 19.33
N GLU A 259 16.76 -19.76 20.21
CA GLU A 259 16.53 -20.60 21.39
C GLU A 259 16.19 -22.03 20.98
N PHE A 260 15.28 -22.22 20.01
CA PHE A 260 14.93 -23.54 19.47
C PHE A 260 16.13 -24.23 18.83
N ARG A 261 16.92 -23.50 18.04
CA ARG A 261 18.14 -24.02 17.41
C ARG A 261 19.14 -24.50 18.46
N THR A 262 19.29 -23.76 19.55
CA THR A 262 20.14 -24.14 20.70
C THR A 262 19.63 -25.42 21.37
N VAL A 263 18.32 -25.54 21.59
CA VAL A 263 17.71 -26.75 22.15
C VAL A 263 17.88 -27.94 21.22
N MET A 264 17.63 -27.78 19.93
CA MET A 264 17.82 -28.83 18.92
C MET A 264 19.26 -29.34 18.87
N ASN A 265 20.25 -28.43 18.94
CA ASN A 265 21.65 -28.83 19.01
C ASN A 265 21.94 -29.69 20.24
N ARG A 266 21.39 -29.33 21.40
CA ARG A 266 21.53 -30.14 22.64
C ARG A 266 20.85 -31.51 22.52
N VAL A 267 19.70 -31.58 21.83
CA VAL A 267 19.01 -32.86 21.58
C VAL A 267 19.87 -33.74 20.67
N HIS A 268 20.36 -33.22 19.55
CA HIS A 268 21.25 -33.97 18.66
C HIS A 268 22.55 -34.42 19.36
N GLU A 269 23.12 -33.61 20.27
CA GLU A 269 24.26 -34.02 21.09
C GLU A 269 23.91 -35.19 22.00
N ARG A 270 22.76 -35.14 22.68
CA ARG A 270 22.28 -36.24 23.54
C ARG A 270 21.98 -37.50 22.74
N GLU A 271 21.40 -37.39 21.56
CA GLU A 271 21.17 -38.53 20.66
C GLU A 271 22.48 -39.23 20.31
N ARG A 272 23.52 -38.47 19.91
CA ARG A 272 24.84 -39.03 19.63
C ARG A 272 25.48 -39.68 20.87
N GLU A 273 25.27 -39.12 22.06
CA GLU A 273 25.74 -39.73 23.30
C GLU A 273 25.02 -41.04 23.61
N ILE A 274 23.72 -41.10 23.40
CA ILE A 274 22.91 -42.31 23.58
C ILE A 274 23.33 -43.37 22.58
N GLU A 275 23.48 -43.03 21.30
CA GLU A 275 23.93 -43.94 20.25
C GLU A 275 25.28 -44.59 20.61
N LYS A 276 26.26 -43.79 21.08
CA LYS A 276 27.54 -44.31 21.58
C LYS A 276 27.38 -45.24 22.78
N ARG A 277 26.50 -44.90 23.73
CA ARG A 277 26.23 -45.78 24.89
C ARG A 277 25.58 -47.08 24.46
N GLU A 278 24.65 -47.03 23.51
CA GLU A 278 24.02 -48.22 22.96
C GLU A 278 25.03 -49.10 22.22
N GLU A 279 25.91 -48.53 21.40
CA GLU A 279 27.00 -49.25 20.75
C GLU A 279 27.89 -49.99 21.75
N LEU A 280 28.32 -49.29 22.81
CA LEU A 280 29.10 -49.91 23.90
C LEU A 280 28.33 -51.02 24.62
N MET A 281 27.02 -50.87 24.81
CA MET A 281 26.19 -51.91 25.42
C MET A 281 26.00 -53.10 24.49
N ARG A 282 25.83 -52.88 23.18
CA ARG A 282 25.77 -53.94 22.16
C ARG A 282 27.09 -54.72 22.09
N GLU A 283 28.24 -54.03 22.13
CA GLU A 283 29.56 -54.68 22.15
C GLU A 283 29.77 -55.50 23.43
N LYS A 284 29.38 -54.97 24.60
CA LYS A 284 29.42 -55.73 25.85
C LYS A 284 28.53 -56.96 25.82
N ALA A 285 27.31 -56.85 25.27
CA ALA A 285 26.41 -57.99 25.13
C ALA A 285 27.05 -59.07 24.23
N ARG A 286 27.62 -58.68 23.10
CA ARG A 286 28.34 -59.59 22.20
C ARG A 286 29.51 -60.30 22.90
N LEU A 287 30.33 -59.58 23.66
CA LEU A 287 31.45 -60.18 24.40
C LEU A 287 30.97 -61.15 25.49
N LEU A 288 29.84 -60.86 26.15
CA LEU A 288 29.23 -61.77 27.11
C LEU A 288 28.69 -63.02 26.42
N ASP A 289 28.06 -62.88 25.25
CA ASP A 289 27.60 -64.01 24.45
C ASP A 289 28.78 -64.88 24.00
N GLU A 290 29.86 -64.28 23.45
CA GLU A 290 31.08 -64.99 23.05
C GLU A 290 31.71 -65.73 24.25
N ARG A 291 31.77 -65.10 25.42
CA ARG A 291 32.24 -65.75 26.66
C ARG A 291 31.31 -66.88 27.10
N HIS A 292 29.99 -66.70 27.00
CA HIS A 292 29.04 -67.73 27.36
C HIS A 292 29.19 -68.96 26.46
N HIS A 293 29.30 -68.76 25.15
CA HIS A 293 29.59 -69.85 24.20
C HIS A 293 30.90 -70.57 24.54
N ALA A 294 31.98 -69.82 24.81
CA ALA A 294 33.26 -70.42 25.19
C ALA A 294 33.18 -71.23 26.50
N LEU A 295 32.41 -70.75 27.49
CA LEU A 295 32.17 -71.48 28.73
C LEU A 295 31.33 -72.74 28.48
N SER A 296 30.28 -72.66 27.67
CA SER A 296 29.46 -73.81 27.30
C SER A 296 30.26 -74.86 26.53
N GLU A 297 31.13 -74.46 25.61
CA GLU A 297 32.06 -75.38 24.94
C GLU A 297 33.02 -76.05 25.93
N ALA A 298 33.59 -75.27 26.86
CA ALA A 298 34.46 -75.80 27.91
C ALA A 298 33.70 -76.75 28.86
N GLU A 299 32.44 -76.47 29.18
CA GLU A 299 31.55 -77.36 29.95
C GLU A 299 31.32 -78.67 29.21
N VAL A 300 30.99 -78.62 27.91
CA VAL A 300 30.83 -79.82 27.08
C VAL A 300 32.14 -80.63 27.03
N ASP A 301 33.29 -79.99 26.94
CA ASP A 301 34.60 -80.66 26.99
C ASP A 301 34.88 -81.29 28.36
N LEU A 302 34.52 -80.61 29.45
CA LEU A 302 34.60 -81.16 30.81
C LEU A 302 33.64 -82.34 30.99
N GLU A 303 32.43 -82.28 30.45
CA GLU A 303 31.47 -83.36 30.44
C GLU A 303 31.97 -84.56 29.65
N ARG A 304 32.58 -84.36 28.48
CA ARG A 304 33.25 -85.44 27.73
C ARG A 304 34.38 -86.06 28.54
N ARG A 305 35.25 -85.25 29.14
CA ARG A 305 36.33 -85.75 30.01
C ARG A 305 35.79 -86.47 31.24
N ARG A 306 34.71 -85.97 31.83
CA ARG A 306 34.02 -86.59 32.95
C ARG A 306 33.41 -87.91 32.54
N TRP A 307 32.77 -87.99 31.39
CA TRP A 307 32.24 -89.24 30.82
C TRP A 307 33.35 -90.26 30.55
N ASP A 308 34.50 -89.84 30.01
CA ASP A 308 35.66 -90.71 29.81
C ASP A 308 36.23 -91.21 31.16
N LEU A 309 36.27 -90.34 32.16
CA LEU A 309 36.64 -90.71 33.54
C LEU A 309 35.58 -91.59 34.19
N GLU A 310 34.30 -91.39 33.89
CA GLU A 310 33.17 -92.15 34.40
C GLU A 310 33.16 -93.54 33.77
N GLN A 311 33.45 -93.71 32.48
CA GLN A 311 33.75 -94.99 31.84
C GLN A 311 34.94 -95.71 32.50
N LYS A 312 36.03 -94.99 32.76
CA LYS A 312 37.19 -95.54 33.50
C LYS A 312 36.85 -95.87 34.96
N SER A 313 35.95 -95.12 35.58
CA SER A 313 35.53 -95.33 36.98
C SER A 313 34.42 -96.37 37.12
N THR A 314 33.59 -96.59 36.11
CA THR A 314 32.56 -97.64 36.06
C THR A 314 33.18 -99.01 35.83
N ALA A 315 34.36 -99.07 35.20
CA ALA A 315 35.25 -100.23 35.31
C ALA A 315 35.80 -100.44 36.74
N ALA A 316 35.79 -99.42 37.61
CA ALA A 316 36.32 -99.45 38.97
C ALA A 316 35.24 -99.35 40.09
N ARG A 317 33.95 -99.21 39.75
CA ARG A 317 32.85 -98.99 40.69
C ARG A 317 31.67 -99.92 40.46
N ALA A 318 31.96 -101.21 40.28
CA ALA A 318 31.07 -102.30 40.72
C ALA A 318 30.98 -102.40 42.26
N ALA A 319 31.03 -101.27 42.98
CA ALA A 319 30.93 -101.20 44.43
C ALA A 319 30.44 -99.81 44.88
N SER A 320 29.41 -99.85 45.73
CA SER A 320 28.78 -98.79 46.55
C SER A 320 27.67 -97.92 45.94
N LYS A 321 26.48 -98.14 46.52
CA LYS A 321 25.27 -97.29 46.56
C LYS A 321 25.48 -96.12 47.55
N ASP A 322 24.93 -94.94 47.27
CA ASP A 322 23.78 -94.35 48.01
C ASP A 322 23.49 -92.88 47.61
N GLU A 323 22.32 -92.42 48.06
CA GLU A 323 21.34 -91.42 47.58
C GLU A 323 21.70 -89.91 47.60
N PRO A 324 20.88 -89.06 46.92
CA PRO A 324 21.13 -87.63 46.70
C PRO A 324 20.47 -86.72 47.76
N THR A 325 21.14 -85.61 48.09
CA THR A 325 20.59 -84.50 48.88
C THR A 325 20.19 -83.30 47.99
N PRO A 326 19.04 -82.66 48.26
CA PRO A 326 18.46 -81.61 47.40
C PRO A 326 19.14 -80.26 47.61
N VAL A 327 19.53 -79.60 46.51
CA VAL A 327 20.02 -78.21 46.51
C VAL A 327 18.84 -77.26 46.42
N THR A 328 18.72 -76.43 47.45
CA THR A 328 17.68 -75.42 47.65
C THR A 328 17.88 -74.26 46.65
N ILE A 329 16.88 -74.01 45.81
CA ILE A 329 16.82 -72.85 44.91
C ILE A 329 16.57 -71.61 45.78
N LYS A 330 17.49 -70.63 45.75
CA LYS A 330 17.24 -69.29 46.30
C LYS A 330 16.50 -68.46 45.25
N SER A 331 15.18 -68.54 45.21
CA SER A 331 14.35 -67.94 44.16
C SER A 331 13.64 -66.64 44.52
N ASP A 332 13.96 -65.93 45.61
CA ASP A 332 13.16 -64.75 45.98
C ASP A 332 13.78 -63.40 45.56
N GLN A 333 15.12 -63.29 45.48
CA GLN A 333 15.78 -62.05 45.07
C GLN A 333 15.82 -61.85 43.55
N GLU A 334 16.00 -62.93 42.79
CA GLU A 334 15.99 -62.89 41.32
C GLU A 334 14.58 -62.72 40.77
N LEU A 335 13.57 -63.33 41.40
CA LEU A 335 12.16 -63.11 41.06
C LEU A 335 11.73 -61.66 41.37
N GLY A 336 12.17 -61.08 42.48
CA GLY A 336 11.90 -59.67 42.80
C GLY A 336 12.56 -58.70 41.80
N ALA A 337 13.80 -58.99 41.37
CA ALA A 337 14.50 -58.20 40.35
C ALA A 337 13.87 -58.35 38.95
N LEU A 338 13.38 -59.54 38.60
CA LEU A 338 12.62 -59.80 37.38
C LEU A 338 11.25 -59.11 37.41
N GLN A 339 10.54 -59.14 38.55
CA GLN A 339 9.28 -58.42 38.73
C GLN A 339 9.47 -56.90 38.62
N ALA A 340 10.54 -56.34 39.22
CA ALA A 340 10.84 -54.92 39.08
C ALA A 340 11.17 -54.52 37.63
N ARG A 341 11.91 -55.36 36.88
CA ARG A 341 12.14 -55.16 35.44
C ARG A 341 10.85 -55.29 34.62
N MET A 342 9.98 -56.23 34.98
CA MET A 342 8.69 -56.41 34.32
C MET A 342 7.83 -55.15 34.48
N ILE A 343 7.74 -54.60 35.69
CA ILE A 343 7.03 -53.33 35.96
C ILE A 343 7.66 -52.17 35.17
N GLN A 344 8.99 -52.08 35.12
CA GLN A 344 9.67 -51.05 34.35
C GLN A 344 9.40 -51.17 32.84
N LEU A 345 9.35 -52.38 32.31
CA LEU A 345 9.00 -52.64 30.90
C LEU A 345 7.52 -52.36 30.63
N GLU A 346 6.63 -52.67 31.58
CA GLU A 346 5.20 -52.33 31.49
C GLU A 346 4.98 -50.81 31.45
N GLU A 347 5.67 -50.05 32.31
CA GLU A 347 5.62 -48.57 32.29
C GLU A 347 6.20 -47.99 30.98
N GLN A 348 7.27 -48.58 30.44
CA GLN A 348 7.82 -48.16 29.14
C GLN A 348 6.87 -48.49 27.99
N MET A 349 6.21 -49.65 28.03
CA MET A 349 5.18 -50.00 27.05
C MET A 349 3.97 -49.08 27.14
N GLU A 350 3.56 -48.69 28.34
CA GLU A 350 2.45 -47.75 28.54
C GLU A 350 2.77 -46.37 27.94
N ARG A 351 3.97 -45.83 28.22
CA ARG A 351 4.42 -44.55 27.62
C ARG A 351 4.51 -44.62 26.09
N LEU A 352 5.07 -45.70 25.55
CA LEU A 352 5.14 -45.89 24.09
C LEU A 352 3.75 -46.05 23.46
N MET A 353 2.80 -46.68 24.18
CA MET A 353 1.41 -46.76 23.72
C MET A 353 0.73 -45.40 23.72
N GLU A 354 0.96 -44.57 24.74
CA GLU A 354 0.46 -43.19 24.80
C GLU A 354 1.04 -42.33 23.68
N GLU A 355 2.35 -42.37 23.46
CA GLU A 355 3.03 -41.64 22.37
C GLU A 355 2.52 -42.11 21.00
N ARG A 356 2.35 -43.43 20.80
CA ARG A 356 1.77 -43.97 19.57
C ARG A 356 0.34 -43.49 19.37
N ASN A 357 -0.47 -43.43 20.43
CA ASN A 357 -1.85 -42.95 20.35
C ASN A 357 -1.91 -41.45 20.02
N GLN A 358 -1.01 -40.64 20.60
CA GLN A 358 -0.88 -39.21 20.27
C GLN A 358 -0.47 -39.01 18.81
N LEU A 359 0.53 -39.76 18.33
CA LEU A 359 0.97 -39.70 16.93
C LEU A 359 -0.13 -40.15 15.96
N MET A 360 -0.92 -41.16 16.34
CA MET A 360 -2.08 -41.61 15.55
C MET A 360 -3.16 -40.53 15.46
N GLU A 361 -3.46 -39.81 16.55
CA GLU A 361 -4.44 -38.72 16.50
C GLU A 361 -3.91 -37.54 15.70
N GLN A 362 -2.63 -37.17 15.85
CA GLN A 362 -1.99 -36.15 15.00
C GLN A 362 -2.02 -36.53 13.51
N GLN A 363 -1.77 -37.80 13.18
CA GLN A 363 -1.84 -38.28 11.80
C GLN A 363 -3.26 -38.16 11.24
N LYS A 364 -4.28 -38.46 12.06
CA LYS A 364 -5.69 -38.33 11.68
C LYS A 364 -6.11 -36.88 11.51
N GLU A 365 -5.67 -35.97 12.38
CA GLU A 365 -5.89 -34.53 12.23
C GLU A 365 -5.24 -33.99 10.95
N LEU A 366 -4.00 -34.38 10.65
CA LEU A 366 -3.31 -34.01 9.41
C LEU A 366 -4.03 -34.54 8.16
N LEU A 367 -4.58 -35.74 8.21
CA LEU A 367 -5.39 -36.29 7.11
C LEU A 367 -6.70 -35.54 6.93
N ASN A 368 -7.36 -35.14 8.02
CA ASN A 368 -8.57 -34.32 7.97
C ASN A 368 -8.29 -32.94 7.36
N LEU A 369 -7.23 -32.26 7.84
CA LEU A 369 -6.79 -30.98 7.29
C LEU A 369 -6.42 -31.07 5.80
N LYS A 370 -5.77 -32.17 5.39
CA LYS A 370 -5.50 -32.44 3.97
C LYS A 370 -6.80 -32.60 3.16
N GLY A 371 -7.81 -33.23 3.74
CA GLY A 371 -9.15 -33.34 3.15
C GLY A 371 -9.85 -31.99 2.99
N GLU A 372 -9.85 -31.16 4.03
CA GLU A 372 -10.40 -29.80 4.00
C GLU A 372 -9.68 -28.92 2.99
N LEU A 373 -8.34 -28.97 2.95
CA LEU A 373 -7.53 -28.26 1.97
C LEU A 373 -7.88 -28.70 0.53
N LYS A 374 -8.17 -29.99 0.32
CA LYS A 374 -8.60 -30.51 -0.99
C LYS A 374 -9.93 -29.91 -1.43
N VAL A 375 -10.88 -29.68 -0.52
CA VAL A 375 -12.15 -29.01 -0.82
C VAL A 375 -11.91 -27.55 -1.18
N VAL A 376 -11.19 -26.81 -0.33
CA VAL A 376 -10.89 -25.40 -0.57
C VAL A 376 -10.15 -25.20 -1.90
N MET A 377 -9.22 -26.09 -2.23
CA MET A 377 -8.45 -25.98 -3.47
C MET A 377 -9.30 -26.23 -4.72
N LYS A 378 -10.33 -27.09 -4.64
CA LYS A 378 -11.32 -27.27 -5.72
C LYS A 378 -12.15 -26.02 -5.92
N ASP A 379 -12.65 -25.43 -4.83
CA ASP A 379 -13.44 -24.19 -4.91
C ASP A 379 -12.60 -23.05 -5.51
N ILE A 380 -11.31 -22.98 -5.16
CA ILE A 380 -10.37 -22.01 -5.77
C ILE A 380 -10.17 -22.29 -7.26
N ASP A 381 -10.03 -23.55 -7.69
CA ASP A 381 -9.89 -23.91 -9.10
C ASP A 381 -11.13 -23.50 -9.93
N GLU A 382 -12.33 -23.77 -9.40
CA GLU A 382 -13.59 -23.35 -10.01
C GLU A 382 -13.67 -21.82 -10.15
N LEU A 383 -13.35 -21.08 -9.07
CA LEU A 383 -13.32 -19.61 -9.09
C LEU A 383 -12.26 -19.05 -10.03
N LEU A 384 -11.12 -19.71 -10.19
CA LEU A 384 -10.10 -19.33 -11.16
C LEU A 384 -10.56 -19.58 -12.60
N GLY A 385 -11.36 -20.63 -12.83
CA GLY A 385 -12.01 -20.92 -14.11
C GLY A 385 -13.04 -19.86 -14.55
N ASP A 386 -13.73 -19.25 -13.59
CA ASP A 386 -14.73 -18.20 -13.83
C ASP A 386 -14.12 -16.82 -14.16
N LEU A 387 -12.81 -16.67 -14.03
CA LEU A 387 -12.14 -15.40 -14.33
C LEU A 387 -12.10 -15.09 -15.84
N PRO A 388 -12.07 -13.80 -16.22
CA PRO A 388 -11.84 -13.41 -17.61
C PRO A 388 -10.54 -14.00 -18.18
N LYS A 389 -10.58 -14.48 -19.44
CA LYS A 389 -9.46 -15.17 -20.12
C LYS A 389 -8.13 -14.41 -20.06
N ASP A 390 -8.18 -13.08 -20.06
CA ASP A 390 -6.99 -12.23 -19.96
C ASP A 390 -6.31 -12.29 -18.59
N LYS A 391 -7.08 -12.46 -17.52
CA LYS A 391 -6.57 -12.63 -16.15
C LYS A 391 -6.03 -14.03 -15.93
N ILE A 392 -6.71 -15.06 -16.45
CA ILE A 392 -6.24 -16.45 -16.44
C ILE A 392 -4.87 -16.55 -17.12
N ARG A 393 -4.71 -15.95 -18.31
CA ARG A 393 -3.43 -15.94 -19.05
C ARG A 393 -2.30 -15.22 -18.31
N LYS A 394 -2.61 -14.18 -17.51
CA LYS A 394 -1.62 -13.49 -16.66
C LYS A 394 -1.25 -14.33 -15.45
N PHE A 395 -2.23 -14.97 -14.82
CA PHE A 395 -2.00 -15.84 -13.67
C PHE A 395 -1.19 -17.09 -14.05
N ALA A 396 -1.51 -17.75 -15.15
CA ALA A 396 -0.77 -18.91 -15.67
C ALA A 396 0.71 -18.64 -15.98
N LYS A 397 1.07 -17.37 -16.22
CA LYS A 397 2.47 -16.94 -16.44
C LYS A 397 3.18 -16.49 -15.16
N SER A 398 2.49 -16.49 -14.02
CA SER A 398 3.03 -16.03 -12.74
C SER A 398 3.69 -17.16 -11.97
N GLU A 399 4.70 -16.85 -11.16
CA GLU A 399 5.35 -17.81 -10.26
C GLU A 399 4.38 -18.41 -9.22
N ARG A 400 3.27 -17.70 -8.93
CA ARG A 400 2.21 -18.17 -8.04
C ARG A 400 1.42 -19.34 -8.63
N PHE A 401 1.32 -19.42 -9.96
CA PHE A 401 0.70 -20.57 -10.62
C PHE A 401 1.55 -21.83 -10.47
N ALA A 402 2.88 -21.73 -10.52
CA ALA A 402 3.77 -22.87 -10.28
C ALA A 402 3.65 -23.42 -8.84
N LEU A 403 3.40 -22.56 -7.84
CA LEU A 403 3.11 -23.00 -6.47
C LEU A 403 1.73 -23.65 -6.36
N TYR A 404 0.73 -23.08 -7.05
CA TYR A 404 -0.63 -23.62 -7.11
C TYR A 404 -0.67 -25.01 -7.78
N GLU A 405 0.02 -25.18 -8.92
CA GLU A 405 0.13 -26.44 -9.66
C GLU A 405 0.81 -27.53 -8.81
N LYS A 406 1.91 -27.19 -8.12
CA LYS A 406 2.56 -28.10 -7.15
C LYS A 406 1.62 -28.53 -6.02
N LEU A 407 0.78 -27.63 -5.51
CA LEU A 407 -0.18 -27.95 -4.46
C LEU A 407 -1.31 -28.87 -4.98
N LEU A 408 -1.80 -28.63 -6.19
CA LEU A 408 -2.78 -29.53 -6.84
C LEU A 408 -2.21 -30.92 -7.10
N GLU A 409 -0.94 -31.02 -7.54
CA GLU A 409 -0.22 -32.29 -7.73
C GLU A 409 -0.12 -33.07 -6.40
N GLN A 410 0.30 -32.40 -5.32
CA GLN A 410 0.44 -33.00 -3.99
C GLN A 410 -0.90 -33.47 -3.40
N LEU A 411 -2.00 -32.82 -3.78
CA LEU A 411 -3.36 -33.16 -3.36
C LEU A 411 -4.08 -34.14 -4.29
N GLN A 412 -3.43 -34.56 -5.39
CA GLN A 412 -4.01 -35.41 -6.44
C GLN A 412 -5.34 -34.83 -6.95
N LEU A 413 -5.28 -33.57 -7.37
CA LEU A 413 -6.41 -32.81 -7.90
C LEU A 413 -6.26 -32.44 -9.39
N LEU A 414 -5.09 -32.69 -9.98
CA LEU A 414 -4.79 -32.51 -11.41
C LEU A 414 -5.24 -33.70 -12.26
#